data_AF-A0A7W0ZTY5-F1
#
_entry.id   AF-A0A7W0ZTY5-F1
#
_cell.length_a   1.000
_cell.length_b   1.000
_cell.length_c   1.000
_cell.angle_alpha   90.00
_cell.angle_beta   90.00
_cell.angle_gamma   90.00
#
_symmetry.space_group_name_H-M   'P 1'
#
loop_
_entity.id
_entity.type
_entity.pdbx_description
1 polymer ?
#
loop_
_entity_poly.entity_id
_entity_poly.type
_entity_poly.pdbx_seq_one_letter_code
_entity_poly.pdbx_strand_id
1 'polypeptide(L)'
;MTVRHILLTVAALAVLGLGIYLFIEVRATPATADVPRTAAKAPRDDAAEPERTDDSAASQVSIPSRKAEPVRGTDPVRDGRTTTQPAGQNPTPAEDDPKLNGTQVQKLDSLMSEASKAYDKAEFDDAKAIATKALSLEPTNVKMLRIMVSASCIDGNSIEAQKHYLMLPTADREQMKVRCDRYGVTFNEK
;
A
#
# COMPACT_ATOMS: atom_id res chain seq x y z
N MET A 1 -22.87 20.94 35.39
CA MET A 1 -22.03 20.64 34.21
C MET A 1 -20.61 20.97 34.56
N THR A 2 -19.80 19.93 34.63
CA THR A 2 -18.51 19.86 35.32
C THR A 2 -17.43 20.62 34.54
N VAL A 3 -16.57 21.36 35.25
CA VAL A 3 -15.42 22.14 34.70
C VAL A 3 -14.61 21.35 33.65
N ARG A 4 -14.54 20.03 33.82
CA ARG A 4 -13.93 19.09 32.87
C ARG A 4 -14.55 19.17 31.46
N HIS A 5 -15.86 19.30 31.32
CA HIS A 5 -16.50 19.43 30.01
C HIS A 5 -16.17 20.76 29.34
N ILE A 6 -16.05 21.84 30.12
CA ILE A 6 -15.64 23.16 29.63
C ILE A 6 -14.19 23.13 29.13
N LEU A 7 -13.28 22.51 29.88
CA LEU A 7 -11.89 22.34 29.45
C LEU A 7 -11.77 21.50 28.19
N LEU A 8 -12.56 20.42 28.08
CA LEU A 8 -12.56 19.57 26.89
C LEU A 8 -13.11 20.29 25.65
N THR A 9 -14.16 21.09 25.78
CA THR A 9 -14.67 21.89 24.64
C THR A 9 -13.69 22.97 24.22
N VAL A 10 -13.05 23.66 25.15
CA VAL A 10 -12.02 24.67 24.82
C VAL A 10 -10.83 24.02 24.11
N ALA A 11 -10.35 22.87 24.60
CA ALA A 11 -9.26 22.14 23.95
C ALA A 11 -9.63 21.66 22.54
N ALA A 12 -10.84 21.13 22.37
CA ALA A 12 -11.34 20.70 21.06
C ALA A 12 -11.40 21.84 20.05
N LEU A 13 -11.87 23.03 20.47
CA LEU A 13 -11.92 24.21 19.62
C LEU A 13 -10.52 24.72 19.24
N ALA A 14 -9.55 24.66 20.17
CA ALA A 14 -8.17 25.07 19.89
C ALA A 14 -7.51 24.17 18.84
N VAL A 15 -7.68 22.84 18.96
CA VAL A 15 -7.14 21.88 17.98
C VAL A 15 -7.79 22.07 16.61
N LEU A 16 -9.11 22.28 16.57
CA LEU A 16 -9.84 22.49 15.33
C LEU A 16 -9.41 23.80 14.64
N GLY A 17 -9.24 24.88 15.41
CA GLY A 17 -8.73 26.16 14.89
C GLY A 17 -7.31 26.04 14.31
N LEU A 18 -6.42 25.32 15.00
CA LEU A 18 -5.06 25.07 14.51
C LEU A 18 -5.05 24.25 13.21
N GLY A 19 -5.91 23.22 13.11
CA GLY A 19 -6.05 22.40 11.91
C GLY A 19 -6.53 23.21 10.70
N ILE A 20 -7.52 24.08 10.89
CA ILE A 20 -8.01 24.98 9.82
C ILE A 20 -6.90 25.94 9.39
N TYR A 21 -6.16 26.52 10.34
CA TYR A 21 -5.06 27.43 10.04
C TYR A 21 -3.99 26.76 9.16
N LEU A 22 -3.51 25.57 9.55
CA LEU A 22 -2.52 24.82 8.76
C LEU A 22 -3.03 24.46 7.36
N PHE A 23 -4.32 24.13 7.24
CA PHE A 23 -4.93 23.81 5.94
C PHE A 23 -4.96 25.00 4.99
N ILE A 24 -5.24 26.21 5.51
CA ILE A 24 -5.21 27.45 4.73
C ILE A 24 -3.77 27.79 4.33
N GLU A 25 -2.84 27.70 5.27
CA GLU A 25 -1.42 28.04 5.02
C GLU A 25 -0.81 27.16 3.92
N VAL A 26 -1.06 25.84 3.95
CA VAL A 26 -0.57 24.89 2.93
C VAL A 26 -1.16 25.16 1.55
N ARG A 27 -2.40 25.65 1.47
CA ARG A 27 -3.02 26.02 0.19
C ARG A 27 -2.59 27.40 -0.32
N ALA A 28 -2.14 28.27 0.57
CA ALA A 28 -1.66 29.61 0.25
C ALA A 28 -0.23 29.63 -0.30
N THR A 29 0.49 28.50 -0.29
CA THR A 29 1.81 28.38 -0.92
C THR A 29 1.68 27.77 -2.33
N PRO A 30 1.51 28.58 -3.40
CA PRO A 30 1.73 28.07 -4.75
C PRO A 30 3.23 27.77 -4.90
N ALA A 31 3.55 26.51 -5.14
CA ALA A 31 4.89 26.11 -5.56
C ALA A 31 5.22 26.84 -6.87
N THR A 32 5.98 27.92 -6.78
CA THR A 32 6.63 28.54 -7.92
C THR A 32 7.74 27.59 -8.35
N ALA A 33 7.44 26.76 -9.34
CA ALA A 33 8.45 25.98 -10.02
C ALA A 33 9.32 26.94 -10.85
N ASP A 34 10.42 27.40 -10.25
CA ASP A 34 11.53 28.01 -10.97
C ASP A 34 12.16 26.95 -11.89
N VAL A 35 11.82 27.00 -13.18
CA VAL A 35 12.53 26.23 -14.21
C VAL A 35 13.68 27.11 -14.71
N PRO A 36 14.96 26.73 -14.50
CA PRO A 36 16.07 27.49 -15.04
C PRO A 36 16.07 27.35 -16.57
N ARG A 37 15.57 28.39 -17.24
CA ARG A 37 15.65 28.58 -18.68
C ARG A 37 17.12 28.83 -19.03
N THR A 38 17.81 27.79 -19.47
CA THR A 38 19.17 27.91 -20.00
C THR A 38 19.11 28.82 -21.23
N ALA A 39 19.63 30.02 -21.08
CA ALA A 39 19.72 31.03 -22.13
C ALA A 39 20.77 30.58 -23.17
N ALA A 40 20.32 29.94 -24.25
CA ALA A 40 21.08 29.84 -25.49
C ALA A 40 20.72 31.05 -26.37
N LYS A 41 21.67 31.97 -26.47
CA LYS A 41 21.63 33.19 -27.26
C LYS A 41 21.98 32.85 -28.73
N ALA A 42 21.08 33.14 -29.66
CA ALA A 42 21.42 33.34 -31.08
C ALA A 42 20.53 34.48 -31.64
N PRO A 43 21.10 35.52 -32.28
CA PRO A 43 20.36 36.68 -32.75
C PRO A 43 19.96 36.59 -34.24
N ARG A 44 18.76 37.11 -34.56
CA ARG A 44 18.33 37.89 -35.77
C ARG A 44 18.62 37.29 -37.17
N ASP A 45 17.80 37.41 -38.21
CA ASP A 45 16.68 38.27 -38.61
C ASP A 45 15.91 37.51 -39.74
N ASP A 46 14.75 38.08 -40.12
CA ASP A 46 14.07 37.97 -41.42
C ASP A 46 12.97 36.91 -41.68
N ALA A 47 11.76 37.48 -41.79
CA ALA A 47 10.80 37.36 -42.89
C ALA A 47 9.63 36.36 -42.81
N ALA A 48 8.45 36.97 -42.95
CA ALA A 48 7.23 36.53 -43.64
C ALA A 48 6.24 35.58 -42.92
N GLU A 49 5.10 36.18 -42.52
CA GLU A 49 3.77 35.57 -42.49
C GLU A 49 3.18 35.62 -43.92
N PRO A 50 2.49 34.58 -44.44
CA PRO A 50 1.04 34.44 -44.25
C PRO A 50 0.42 33.01 -44.24
N GLU A 51 -0.78 32.96 -43.64
CA GLU A 51 -1.99 32.13 -43.92
C GLU A 51 -1.96 30.64 -44.37
N ARG A 52 -2.81 29.88 -43.64
CA ARG A 52 -3.76 28.81 -44.06
C ARG A 52 -3.25 27.57 -44.83
N THR A 53 -3.54 26.38 -44.32
CA THR A 53 -4.69 25.51 -44.70
C THR A 53 -4.57 24.11 -44.09
N ASP A 54 -5.69 23.58 -43.58
CA ASP A 54 -5.97 22.15 -43.45
C ASP A 54 -5.81 21.45 -44.81
N ASP A 55 -5.15 20.28 -44.85
CA ASP A 55 -5.80 18.98 -45.05
C ASP A 55 -4.79 17.84 -45.34
N SER A 56 -5.04 16.71 -44.68
CA SER A 56 -4.99 15.35 -45.24
C SER A 56 -3.73 14.82 -45.93
N ALA A 57 -3.04 13.89 -45.25
CA ALA A 57 -2.42 12.74 -45.91
C ALA A 57 -2.51 11.50 -45.01
N ALA A 58 -3.26 10.53 -45.50
CA ALA A 58 -3.55 9.24 -44.89
C ALA A 58 -2.34 8.31 -44.83
N SER A 59 -2.33 7.45 -43.81
CA SER A 59 -1.92 6.05 -43.98
C SER A 59 -2.70 5.17 -42.99
N GLN A 60 -3.86 4.74 -43.48
CA GLN A 60 -4.54 3.54 -43.01
C GLN A 60 -3.78 2.32 -43.56
N VAL A 61 -3.39 1.39 -42.70
CA VAL A 61 -3.08 0.01 -43.12
C VAL A 61 -4.18 -0.88 -42.56
N SER A 62 -4.98 -1.39 -43.49
CA SER A 62 -6.09 -2.32 -43.29
C SER A 62 -5.56 -3.73 -42.98
N ILE A 63 -6.20 -4.44 -42.05
CA ILE A 63 -6.10 -5.90 -41.96
C ILE A 63 -7.54 -6.47 -42.00
N PRO A 64 -7.83 -7.44 -42.88
CA PRO A 64 -9.19 -7.78 -43.31
C PRO A 64 -9.94 -8.65 -42.30
N SER A 65 -11.22 -8.33 -42.13
CA SER A 65 -12.21 -9.15 -41.45
C SER A 65 -12.70 -10.27 -42.37
N ARG A 66 -12.49 -11.54 -41.99
CA ARG A 66 -13.09 -12.69 -42.69
C ARG A 66 -14.04 -13.44 -41.74
N LYS A 67 -15.25 -13.58 -42.28
CA LYS A 67 -16.50 -14.19 -41.80
C LYS A 67 -16.33 -15.60 -41.20
N ALA A 68 -17.13 -15.91 -40.19
CA ALA A 68 -17.17 -17.15 -39.42
C ALA A 68 -17.88 -18.33 -40.14
N GLU A 69 -17.42 -19.56 -39.89
CA GLU A 69 -18.21 -20.81 -39.77
C GLU A 69 -17.41 -21.89 -38.98
N PRO A 70 -18.06 -22.94 -38.44
CA PRO A 70 -17.73 -23.48 -37.11
C PRO A 70 -16.86 -24.74 -37.18
N VAL A 71 -15.87 -24.85 -36.30
CA VAL A 71 -15.15 -26.11 -36.05
C VAL A 71 -15.21 -26.47 -34.58
N ARG A 72 -15.80 -27.64 -34.37
CA ARG A 72 -16.01 -28.36 -33.12
C ARG A 72 -14.69 -28.98 -32.67
N GLY A 73 -14.29 -28.75 -31.43
CA GLY A 73 -13.42 -29.66 -30.67
C GLY A 73 -11.99 -29.18 -30.39
N THR A 74 -11.59 -29.47 -29.14
CA THR A 74 -10.25 -29.59 -28.54
C THR A 74 -9.50 -28.33 -28.08
N ASP A 75 -9.46 -28.24 -26.75
CA ASP A 75 -8.45 -27.71 -25.82
C ASP A 75 -8.35 -26.19 -25.52
N PRO A 76 -8.57 -25.77 -24.25
CA PRO A 76 -8.25 -24.43 -23.81
C PRO A 76 -6.74 -24.28 -23.58
N VAL A 77 -6.10 -23.51 -24.47
CA VAL A 77 -4.76 -22.96 -24.25
C VAL A 77 -4.82 -21.95 -23.11
N ARG A 78 -4.12 -22.32 -22.04
CA ARG A 78 -3.86 -21.59 -20.81
C ARG A 78 -2.77 -20.55 -21.07
N ASP A 79 -3.16 -19.29 -21.25
CA ASP A 79 -2.20 -18.18 -21.28
C ASP A 79 -1.70 -17.85 -19.86
N GLY A 80 -0.43 -18.15 -19.64
CA GLY A 80 0.29 -17.97 -18.40
C GLY A 80 0.67 -16.51 -18.16
N ARG A 81 0.06 -15.91 -17.15
CA ARG A 81 0.73 -14.93 -16.29
C ARG A 81 0.78 -15.52 -14.88
N THR A 82 1.70 -16.47 -14.71
CA THR A 82 2.08 -16.99 -13.40
C THR A 82 2.80 -15.87 -12.66
N THR A 83 2.10 -15.15 -11.80
CA THR A 83 2.76 -14.55 -10.64
C THR A 83 3.35 -15.71 -9.88
N THR A 84 4.68 -15.86 -9.93
CA THR A 84 5.43 -16.81 -9.12
C THR A 84 5.29 -16.41 -7.66
N GLN A 85 4.18 -16.83 -7.06
CA GLN A 85 4.08 -17.08 -5.63
C GLN A 85 5.11 -18.17 -5.34
N PRO A 86 6.09 -17.98 -4.45
CA PRO A 86 6.93 -19.09 -4.02
C PRO A 86 6.04 -20.11 -3.31
N ALA A 87 5.65 -21.15 -4.06
CA ALA A 87 5.20 -22.41 -3.50
C ALA A 87 6.44 -23.11 -2.94
N GLY A 88 6.52 -23.20 -1.62
CA GLY A 88 7.58 -23.94 -0.97
C GLY A 88 7.82 -23.51 0.46
N GLN A 89 6.97 -23.99 1.37
CA GLN A 89 7.46 -24.69 2.56
C GLN A 89 6.32 -25.54 3.12
N ASN A 90 6.41 -26.85 2.86
CA ASN A 90 5.92 -27.84 3.82
C ASN A 90 6.43 -27.45 5.21
N PRO A 91 5.61 -27.52 6.26
CA PRO A 91 6.08 -27.19 7.60
C PRO A 91 7.15 -28.20 7.99
N THR A 92 8.40 -27.76 8.04
CA THR A 92 9.40 -28.35 8.93
C THR A 92 8.81 -28.30 10.32
N PRO A 93 8.68 -29.41 11.06
CA PRO A 93 8.17 -29.39 12.43
C PRO A 93 9.15 -28.59 13.28
N ALA A 94 8.85 -27.31 13.51
CA ALA A 94 9.43 -26.60 14.63
C ALA A 94 8.81 -27.22 15.87
N GLU A 95 9.65 -27.87 16.67
CA GLU A 95 9.28 -28.47 17.94
C GLU A 95 8.77 -27.38 18.90
N ASP A 96 7.75 -27.75 19.68
CA ASP A 96 7.14 -27.02 20.80
C ASP A 96 6.15 -25.87 20.51
N ASP A 97 5.27 -26.03 19.50
CA ASP A 97 4.01 -25.29 19.49
C ASP A 97 3.04 -25.83 20.57
N PRO A 98 2.42 -24.97 21.39
CA PRO A 98 1.28 -25.40 22.21
C PRO A 98 0.19 -25.89 21.26
N LYS A 99 -0.06 -27.20 21.24
CA LYS A 99 -1.10 -27.81 20.40
C LYS A 99 -2.45 -27.14 20.69
N LEU A 100 -2.84 -26.21 19.82
CA LEU A 100 -4.16 -25.61 19.80
C LEU A 100 -5.19 -26.72 19.64
N ASN A 101 -6.26 -26.69 20.43
CA ASN A 101 -7.37 -27.60 20.23
C ASN A 101 -8.19 -27.20 18.97
N GLY A 102 -9.02 -28.11 18.46
CA GLY A 102 -9.77 -27.89 17.21
C GLY A 102 -10.60 -26.59 17.20
N THR A 103 -11.19 -26.22 18.34
CA THR A 103 -11.93 -24.95 18.48
C THR A 103 -11.02 -23.73 18.42
N GLN A 104 -9.83 -23.80 19.02
CA GLN A 104 -8.85 -22.72 18.96
C GLN A 104 -8.27 -22.55 17.56
N VAL A 105 -8.06 -23.64 16.82
CA VAL A 105 -7.64 -23.58 15.40
C VAL A 105 -8.71 -22.87 14.56
N GLN A 106 -9.99 -23.26 14.70
CA GLN A 106 -11.08 -22.57 13.99
C GLN A 106 -11.17 -21.08 14.35
N LYS A 107 -10.97 -20.74 15.63
CA LYS A 107 -10.94 -19.36 16.09
C LYS A 107 -9.75 -18.60 15.50
N LEU A 108 -8.57 -19.20 15.47
CA LEU A 108 -7.36 -18.62 14.88
C LEU A 108 -7.58 -18.34 13.39
N ASP A 109 -8.11 -19.30 12.63
CA ASP A 109 -8.42 -19.14 11.20
C ASP A 109 -9.40 -17.98 10.96
N SER A 110 -10.46 -17.89 11.78
CA SER A 110 -11.41 -16.80 11.72
C SER A 110 -10.74 -15.45 11.98
N LEU A 111 -9.91 -15.35 13.03
CA LEU A 111 -9.18 -14.12 13.36
C LEU A 111 -8.21 -13.72 12.25
N MET A 112 -7.48 -14.69 11.67
CA MET A 112 -6.55 -14.43 10.58
C MET A 112 -7.24 -13.91 9.33
N SER A 113 -8.41 -14.48 8.98
CA SER A 113 -9.23 -14.02 7.86
C SER A 113 -9.78 -12.62 8.11
N GLU A 114 -10.29 -12.36 9.31
CA GLU A 114 -10.87 -11.06 9.68
C GLU A 114 -9.80 -9.95 9.72
N ALA A 115 -8.63 -10.22 10.29
CA ALA A 115 -7.50 -9.29 10.31
C ALA A 115 -7.05 -8.92 8.88
N SER A 116 -7.00 -9.91 7.98
CA SER A 116 -6.65 -9.66 6.57
C SER A 116 -7.69 -8.75 5.91
N LYS A 117 -8.99 -9.03 6.13
CA LYS A 117 -10.08 -8.23 5.58
C LYS A 117 -10.07 -6.78 6.10
N ALA A 118 -9.80 -6.58 7.39
CA ALA A 118 -9.67 -5.23 7.97
C ALA A 118 -8.48 -4.49 7.35
N TYR A 119 -7.33 -5.18 7.21
CA TYR A 119 -6.15 -4.62 6.57
C TYR A 119 -6.41 -4.19 5.11
N ASP A 120 -7.08 -5.05 4.33
CA ASP A 120 -7.40 -4.78 2.93
C ASP A 120 -8.36 -3.59 2.75
N LYS A 121 -9.16 -3.29 3.77
CA LYS A 121 -10.05 -2.11 3.81
C LYS A 121 -9.37 -0.84 4.32
N ALA A 122 -8.09 -0.89 4.64
CA ALA A 122 -7.35 0.18 5.31
C ALA A 122 -7.88 0.52 6.73
N GLU A 123 -8.57 -0.42 7.38
CA GLU A 123 -8.96 -0.34 8.79
C GLU A 123 -7.77 -0.84 9.66
N PHE A 124 -6.65 -0.10 9.66
CA PHE A 124 -5.38 -0.58 10.23
C PHE A 124 -5.43 -0.81 11.75
N ASP A 125 -6.14 0.02 12.49
CA ASP A 125 -6.32 -0.16 13.94
C ASP A 125 -7.09 -1.44 14.27
N ASP A 126 -8.16 -1.72 13.54
CA ASP A 126 -8.94 -2.95 13.69
C ASP A 126 -8.12 -4.17 13.29
N ALA A 127 -7.37 -4.08 12.19
CA ALA A 127 -6.47 -5.14 11.75
C ALA A 127 -5.43 -5.48 12.82
N LYS A 128 -4.81 -4.48 13.47
CA LYS A 128 -3.86 -4.69 14.58
C LYS A 128 -4.55 -5.32 15.80
N ALA A 129 -5.74 -4.86 16.15
CA ALA A 129 -6.48 -5.39 17.30
C ALA A 129 -6.85 -6.87 17.11
N ILE A 130 -7.25 -7.26 15.91
CA ILE A 130 -7.59 -8.64 15.58
C ILE A 130 -6.31 -9.49 15.45
N ALA A 131 -5.28 -9.00 14.78
CA ALA A 131 -3.99 -9.69 14.66
C ALA A 131 -3.34 -9.94 16.03
N THR A 132 -3.48 -9.01 16.99
CA THR A 132 -3.04 -9.21 18.38
C THR A 132 -3.75 -10.38 19.05
N LYS A 133 -5.07 -10.54 18.81
CA LYS A 133 -5.82 -11.70 19.31
C LYS A 133 -5.35 -13.00 18.65
N ALA A 134 -5.04 -12.99 17.36
CA ALA A 134 -4.49 -14.15 16.67
C ALA A 134 -3.10 -14.53 17.21
N LEU A 135 -2.22 -13.54 17.41
CA LEU A 135 -0.88 -13.72 17.98
C LEU A 135 -0.89 -14.17 19.44
N SER A 136 -1.97 -13.92 20.19
CA SER A 136 -2.13 -14.51 21.54
C SER A 136 -2.37 -16.02 21.52
N LEU A 137 -2.85 -16.56 20.39
CA LEU A 137 -3.04 -17.99 20.19
C LEU A 137 -1.79 -18.63 19.57
N GLU A 138 -1.21 -17.96 18.57
CA GLU A 138 0.01 -18.39 17.87
C GLU A 138 0.97 -17.21 17.70
N PRO A 139 1.90 -16.99 18.65
CA PRO A 139 2.80 -15.82 18.64
C PRO A 139 3.77 -15.78 17.46
N THR A 140 4.06 -16.95 16.88
CA THR A 140 4.97 -17.17 15.77
C THR A 140 4.29 -17.03 14.39
N ASN A 141 2.98 -16.74 14.36
CA ASN A 141 2.23 -16.65 13.12
C ASN A 141 2.73 -15.48 12.25
N VAL A 142 3.53 -15.84 11.24
CA VAL A 142 4.22 -14.90 10.35
C VAL A 142 3.24 -13.97 9.64
N LYS A 143 2.08 -14.47 9.20
CA LYS A 143 1.08 -13.66 8.49
C LYS A 143 0.57 -12.51 9.38
N MET A 144 0.23 -12.82 10.63
CA MET A 144 -0.25 -11.82 11.58
C MET A 144 0.86 -10.85 11.99
N LEU A 145 2.09 -11.33 12.17
CA LEU A 145 3.25 -10.45 12.39
C LEU A 145 3.47 -9.48 11.23
N ARG A 146 3.35 -9.92 9.96
CA ARG A 146 3.46 -9.02 8.80
C ARG A 146 2.36 -7.97 8.78
N ILE A 147 1.11 -8.33 9.12
CA ILE A 147 0.01 -7.36 9.25
C ILE A 147 0.34 -6.33 10.32
N MET A 148 0.76 -6.76 11.52
CA MET A 148 1.15 -5.85 12.61
C MET A 148 2.24 -4.88 12.16
N VAL A 149 3.35 -5.40 11.62
CA VAL A 149 4.47 -4.57 11.17
C VAL A 149 4.02 -3.54 10.15
N SER A 150 3.32 -3.98 9.11
CA SER A 150 2.99 -3.06 8.01
C SER A 150 1.82 -2.13 8.30
N ALA A 151 0.86 -2.50 9.15
CA ALA A 151 -0.14 -1.56 9.67
C ALA A 151 0.54 -0.48 10.51
N SER A 152 1.42 -0.85 11.45
CA SER A 152 2.17 0.11 12.27
C SER A 152 3.08 1.01 11.44
N CYS A 153 3.64 0.53 10.33
CA CYS A 153 4.40 1.38 9.41
C CYS A 153 3.54 2.44 8.74
N ILE A 154 2.32 2.09 8.32
CA ILE A 154 1.38 3.02 7.68
C ILE A 154 0.95 4.11 8.67
N ASP A 155 0.77 3.76 9.93
CA ASP A 155 0.43 4.70 11.00
C ASP A 155 1.63 5.54 11.49
N GLY A 156 2.84 5.27 11.00
CA GLY A 156 4.07 5.92 11.46
C GLY A 156 4.54 5.49 12.86
N ASN A 157 3.97 4.42 13.42
CA ASN A 157 4.35 3.89 14.74
C ASN A 157 5.58 2.97 14.61
N SER A 158 6.76 3.58 14.53
CA SER A 158 8.03 2.86 14.40
C SER A 158 8.35 1.95 15.59
N ILE A 159 7.87 2.28 16.79
CA ILE A 159 8.11 1.49 18.00
C ILE A 159 7.39 0.15 17.92
N GLU A 160 6.09 0.18 17.61
CA GLU A 160 5.28 -1.02 17.49
C GLU A 160 5.71 -1.86 16.29
N ALA A 161 6.00 -1.21 15.15
CA ALA A 161 6.52 -1.88 13.98
C ALA A 161 7.82 -2.63 14.29
N GLN A 162 8.77 -1.99 14.98
CA GLN A 162 10.05 -2.60 15.35
C GLN A 162 9.87 -3.82 16.25
N LYS A 163 8.95 -3.75 17.22
CA LYS A 163 8.67 -4.87 18.13
C LYS A 163 8.25 -6.12 17.37
N HIS A 164 7.33 -6.00 16.43
CA HIS A 164 6.83 -7.13 15.66
C HIS A 164 7.79 -7.55 14.53
N TYR A 165 8.58 -6.60 14.01
CA TYR A 165 9.60 -6.87 13.01
C TYR A 165 10.66 -7.86 13.49
N LEU A 166 11.12 -7.72 14.75
CA LEU A 166 12.12 -8.62 15.32
C LEU A 166 11.63 -10.06 15.50
N MET A 167 10.31 -10.26 15.57
CA MET A 167 9.70 -11.59 15.67
C MET A 167 9.56 -12.28 14.31
N LEU A 168 9.71 -11.55 13.20
CA LEU A 168 9.63 -12.14 11.86
C LEU A 168 10.88 -12.95 11.51
N PRO A 169 10.74 -14.04 10.73
CA PRO A 169 11.86 -14.71 10.09
C PRO A 169 12.65 -13.76 9.18
N THR A 170 13.96 -14.02 8.99
CA THR A 170 14.87 -13.13 8.24
C THR A 170 14.36 -12.80 6.84
N ALA A 171 13.86 -13.80 6.10
CA ALA A 171 13.33 -13.60 4.75
C ALA A 171 12.17 -12.60 4.68
N ASP A 172 11.37 -12.52 5.75
CA ASP A 172 10.23 -11.60 5.82
C ASP A 172 10.60 -10.22 6.31
N ARG A 173 11.61 -10.13 7.18
CA ARG A 173 12.18 -8.86 7.61
C ARG A 173 12.69 -8.05 6.42
N GLU A 174 13.42 -8.68 5.50
CA GLU A 174 13.92 -8.00 4.30
C GLU A 174 12.78 -7.39 3.46
N GLN A 175 11.70 -8.14 3.24
CA GLN A 175 10.53 -7.65 2.52
C GLN A 175 9.82 -6.50 3.25
N MET A 176 9.68 -6.62 4.58
CA MET A 176 9.03 -5.58 5.38
C MET A 176 9.85 -4.30 5.44
N LYS A 177 11.19 -4.39 5.46
CA LYS A 177 12.09 -3.22 5.43
C LYS A 177 11.83 -2.35 4.21
N VAL A 178 11.82 -2.95 3.02
CA VAL A 178 11.54 -2.23 1.76
C VAL A 178 10.13 -1.63 1.74
N ARG A 179 9.15 -2.34 2.30
CA ARG A 179 7.76 -1.85 2.31
C ARG A 179 7.54 -0.71 3.30
N CYS A 180 8.13 -0.79 4.48
CA CYS A 180 8.02 0.22 5.54
C CYS A 180 8.83 1.48 5.25
N ASP A 181 9.93 1.38 4.49
CA ASP A 181 10.73 2.52 4.05
C ASP A 181 9.90 3.55 3.26
N ARG A 182 8.91 3.08 2.48
CA ARG A 182 7.95 3.95 1.76
C ARG A 182 7.09 4.84 2.67
N TYR A 183 6.97 4.45 3.95
CA TYR A 183 6.23 5.19 4.97
C TYR A 183 7.19 5.93 5.94
N GLY A 184 8.49 5.98 5.64
CA GLY A 184 9.50 6.64 6.47
C GLY A 184 9.85 5.86 7.75
N VAL A 185 9.47 4.58 7.85
CA VAL A 185 9.76 3.73 9.00
C VAL A 185 10.92 2.79 8.67
N THR A 186 12.05 2.99 9.36
CA THR A 186 13.25 2.16 9.23
C THR A 186 13.45 1.27 10.46
N PHE A 187 13.96 0.06 10.25
CA PHE A 187 14.20 -0.91 11.32
C PHE A 187 15.68 -1.03 11.69
N ASN A 188 15.94 -1.29 12.97
CA ASN A 188 17.25 -1.65 13.50
C ASN A 188 17.34 -3.17 13.69
N GLU A 189 18.42 -3.78 13.24
CA GLU A 189 18.62 -5.25 13.21
C GLU A 189 19.53 -5.74 14.35
N LYS A 190 19.44 -5.12 15.52
CA LYS A 190 20.27 -5.46 16.69
C LYS A 190 19.83 -6.73 17.39
#